data_AF-A0A966LNK7-F1
#
_entry.id   AF-A0A966LNK7-F1
#
_cell.length_a   1.000
_cell.length_b   1.000
_cell.length_c   1.000
_cell.angle_alpha   90.00
_cell.angle_beta   90.00
_cell.angle_gamma   90.00
#
_symmetry.space_group_name_H-M   'P 1'
#
loop_
_entity.id
_entity.type
_entity.pdbx_description
1 polymer ?
#
loop_
_entity_poly.entity_id
_entity_poly.type
_entity_poly.pdbx_seq_one_letter_code
_entity_poly.pdbx_strand_id
1 'polypeptide(L)'
;MALVWLINGLFCKLLGAVPRHEQIVARILGQSNAHRITQLIGALEILMALWILSRWKPKRCGLLQIATVAVMNNIELVLASDLLLFGPWNAVLATLFIFFVYLYYFRNWPATRTAR
;
A
#
# COMPACT_ATOMS: atom_id res chain seq x y z
N MET A 1 3.33 10.05 4.81
CA MET A 1 2.83 8.68 4.54
C MET A 1 1.45 8.70 3.92
N ALA A 2 0.46 9.39 4.52
CA ALA A 2 -0.90 9.48 3.96
C ALA A 2 -0.96 9.88 2.47
N LEU A 3 -0.12 10.81 2.03
CA LEU A 3 -0.07 11.25 0.63
C LEU A 3 0.30 10.12 -0.34
N VAL A 4 1.19 9.19 0.05
CA VAL A 4 1.57 8.05 -0.79
C VAL A 4 0.37 7.14 -1.04
N TRP A 5 -0.38 6.84 0.02
CA TRP A 5 -1.60 6.04 -0.05
C TRP A 5 -2.73 6.77 -0.79
N LEU A 6 -2.85 8.08 -0.63
CA LEU A 6 -3.86 8.88 -1.31
C LEU A 6 -3.59 8.97 -2.81
N ILE A 7 -2.35 9.26 -3.22
CA ILE A 7 -1.99 9.34 -4.65
C ILE A 7 -2.12 7.95 -5.31
N ASN A 8 -1.59 6.89 -4.70
CA ASN A 8 -1.70 5.55 -5.26
C ASN A 8 -3.14 5.04 -5.30
N GLY A 9 -3.89 5.25 -4.22
CA GLY A 9 -5.27 4.80 -4.12
C GLY A 9 -6.21 5.55 -5.04
N LEU A 10 -6.18 6.89 -4.96
CA LEU A 10 -7.09 7.75 -5.72
C LEU A 10 -6.66 7.86 -7.19
N PHE A 11 -5.44 8.30 -7.44
CA PHE A 11 -5.00 8.62 -8.81
C PHE A 11 -4.66 7.36 -9.61
N CYS A 12 -3.84 6.48 -9.05
CA CYS A 12 -3.35 5.32 -9.81
C CYS A 12 -4.40 4.22 -9.96
N LYS A 13 -5.24 3.98 -8.95
CA LYS A 13 -6.17 2.83 -8.91
C LYS A 13 -7.63 3.22 -9.08
N LEU A 14 -8.15 4.18 -8.31
CA LEU A 14 -9.57 4.55 -8.38
C LEU A 14 -9.90 5.27 -9.69
N LEU A 15 -9.07 6.24 -10.09
CA LEU A 15 -9.20 6.97 -11.35
C LEU A 15 -8.66 6.21 -12.57
N GLY A 16 -7.99 5.06 -12.35
CA GLY A 16 -7.44 4.23 -13.43
C GLY A 16 -6.35 4.91 -14.26
N ALA A 17 -5.66 5.92 -13.73
CA ALA A 17 -4.67 6.70 -14.48
C ALA A 17 -3.40 5.89 -14.85
N VAL A 18 -3.19 4.71 -14.25
CA VAL A 18 -2.03 3.86 -14.52
C VAL A 18 -2.50 2.42 -14.82
N PRO A 19 -2.51 1.99 -16.10
CA PRO A 19 -3.08 0.70 -16.51
C PRO A 19 -2.32 -0.51 -15.95
N ARG A 20 -1.08 -0.34 -15.48
CA ARG A 20 -0.27 -1.45 -14.92
C ARG A 20 -0.94 -2.15 -13.74
N HIS A 21 -1.63 -1.40 -12.87
CA HIS A 21 -2.23 -2.00 -11.66
C HIS A 21 -3.37 -2.93 -12.04
N GLU A 22 -4.16 -2.54 -13.03
CA GLU A 22 -5.20 -3.39 -13.59
C GLU A 22 -4.60 -4.62 -14.26
N GLN A 23 -3.48 -4.50 -14.98
CA GLN A 23 -2.79 -5.64 -15.59
C GLN A 23 -2.26 -6.63 -14.53
N ILE A 24 -1.70 -6.15 -13.41
CA ILE A 24 -1.29 -6.99 -12.28
C ILE A 24 -2.51 -7.74 -11.72
N VAL A 25 -3.61 -7.03 -11.46
CA VAL A 25 -4.83 -7.64 -10.91
C VAL A 25 -5.46 -8.64 -11.90
N ALA A 26 -5.47 -8.31 -13.20
CA ALA A 26 -5.96 -9.19 -14.26
C ALA A 26 -5.16 -10.48 -14.35
N ARG A 27 -3.85 -10.43 -14.08
CA ARG A 27 -2.98 -11.61 -14.09
C ARG A 27 -3.21 -12.52 -12.88
N ILE A 28 -3.63 -11.96 -11.74
CA ILE A 28 -3.86 -12.71 -10.50
C ILE A 28 -5.29 -13.27 -10.44
N LEU A 29 -6.30 -12.47 -10.81
CA LEU A 29 -7.72 -12.77 -10.59
C LEU A 29 -8.53 -12.92 -11.88
N GLY A 30 -7.88 -12.78 -13.03
CA GLY A 30 -8.52 -12.83 -14.35
C GLY A 30 -9.05 -11.48 -14.82
N GLN A 31 -9.18 -11.34 -16.15
CA GLN A 31 -9.54 -10.10 -16.84
C GLN A 31 -10.95 -9.59 -16.51
N SER A 32 -11.91 -10.48 -16.23
CA SER A 32 -13.35 -10.13 -16.15
C SER A 32 -13.69 -9.13 -15.03
N ASN A 33 -12.95 -9.16 -13.93
CA ASN A 33 -13.20 -8.30 -12.76
C ASN A 33 -12.01 -7.41 -12.38
N ALA A 34 -10.95 -7.41 -13.18
CA ALA A 34 -9.69 -6.75 -12.85
C ALA A 34 -9.85 -5.26 -12.53
N HIS A 35 -10.64 -4.56 -13.35
CA HIS A 35 -10.91 -3.14 -13.17
C HIS A 35 -11.61 -2.82 -11.84
N ARG A 36 -12.71 -3.52 -11.53
CA ARG A 36 -13.48 -3.30 -10.29
C ARG A 36 -12.68 -3.63 -9.05
N ILE A 37 -11.88 -4.70 -9.10
CA ILE A 37 -11.03 -5.10 -7.98
C ILE A 37 -9.90 -4.08 -7.78
N THR A 38 -9.32 -3.55 -8.86
CA THR A 38 -8.32 -2.48 -8.79
C THR A 38 -8.90 -1.23 -8.13
N GLN A 39 -10.12 -0.82 -8.51
CA GLN A 39 -10.81 0.30 -7.87
C GLN A 39 -11.09 0.06 -6.39
N LEU A 40 -11.50 -1.17 -6.01
CA LEU A 40 -11.73 -1.54 -4.62
C LEU A 40 -10.43 -1.45 -3.80
N ILE A 41 -9.31 -1.93 -4.35
CA ILE A 41 -7.98 -1.77 -3.73
C ILE A 41 -7.66 -0.28 -3.57
N GLY A 42 -7.92 0.54 -4.59
CA GLY A 42 -7.73 1.99 -4.53
C GLY A 42 -8.55 2.65 -3.42
N ALA A 43 -9.80 2.24 -3.23
CA ALA A 43 -10.65 2.73 -2.15
C ALA A 43 -10.09 2.34 -0.76
N LEU A 44 -9.60 1.11 -0.60
CA LEU A 44 -8.94 0.66 0.64
C LEU A 44 -7.68 1.47 0.96
N GLU A 45 -6.90 1.86 -0.06
CA GLU A 45 -5.74 2.73 0.12
C GLU A 45 -6.12 4.15 0.55
N ILE A 46 -7.21 4.71 0.02
CA ILE A 46 -7.75 5.99 0.49
C ILE A 46 -8.19 5.88 1.95
N LEU A 47 -8.87 4.80 2.34
CA LEU A 47 -9.23 4.56 3.75
C LEU A 47 -7.99 4.47 4.65
N MET A 48 -6.91 3.84 4.17
CA MET A 48 -5.62 3.84 4.87
C MET A 48 -5.07 5.25 5.04
N ALA A 49 -5.13 6.09 4.00
CA ALA A 49 -4.72 7.49 4.07
C ALA A 49 -5.53 8.28 5.13
N LEU A 50 -6.85 8.10 5.15
CA LEU A 50 -7.74 8.70 6.15
C LEU A 50 -7.41 8.20 7.57
N TRP A 51 -7.08 6.93 7.74
CA TRP A 51 -6.65 6.38 9.03
C TRP A 51 -5.32 6.98 9.49
N ILE A 52 -4.35 7.15 8.59
CA ILE A 52 -3.09 7.82 8.90
C ILE A 52 -3.35 9.26 9.38
N LEU A 53 -4.25 9.99 8.70
CA LEU A 53 -4.62 11.36 9.06
C LEU A 53 -5.40 11.46 10.37
N SER A 54 -6.28 10.49 10.66
CA SER A 54 -7.07 10.48 11.90
C SER A 54 -6.22 10.18 13.15
N ARG A 55 -5.00 9.65 12.97
CA ARG A 55 -4.08 9.25 14.05
C ARG A 55 -4.68 8.26 15.06
N TRP A 56 -5.79 7.61 14.71
CA TRP A 56 -6.43 6.65 15.58
C TRP A 56 -5.60 5.36 15.67
N LYS A 57 -5.22 4.92 16.87
CA LYS A 57 -4.42 3.70 17.11
C LYS A 57 -3.23 3.56 16.14
N PRO A 58 -2.25 4.49 16.20
CA PRO A 58 -1.22 4.64 15.17
C PRO A 58 -0.35 3.38 14.99
N LYS A 59 -0.07 2.63 16.06
CA LYS A 59 0.67 1.35 15.95
C LYS A 59 -0.05 0.30 15.10
N ARG A 60 -1.38 0.20 15.19
CA ARG A 60 -2.17 -0.74 14.38
C ARG A 60 -2.19 -0.32 12.92
N CYS A 61 -2.33 0.98 12.66
CA CYS A 61 -2.23 1.55 11.32
C CYS A 61 -0.85 1.28 10.70
N GLY A 62 0.23 1.47 11.46
CA GLY A 62 1.59 1.15 11.02
C GLY A 62 1.80 -0.33 10.71
N LEU A 63 1.30 -1.24 11.56
CA LEU A 63 1.38 -2.67 11.33
C LEU A 63 0.64 -3.09 10.05
N LEU A 64 -0.57 -2.56 9.83
CA LEU A 64 -1.32 -2.82 8.60
C LEU A 64 -0.62 -2.28 7.36
N GLN A 65 -0.03 -1.07 7.42
CA GLN A 65 0.76 -0.54 6.31
C GLN A 65 1.94 -1.45 5.96
N ILE A 66 2.69 -1.92 6.96
CA ILE A 66 3.81 -2.84 6.77
C ILE A 66 3.32 -4.15 6.13
N ALA A 67 2.26 -4.74 6.69
CA ALA A 67 1.70 -5.99 6.19
C ALA A 67 1.21 -5.85 4.74
N THR A 68 0.46 -4.79 4.42
CA THR A 68 -0.04 -4.54 3.07
C THR A 68 1.10 -4.35 2.07
N VAL A 69 2.10 -3.54 2.39
CA VAL A 69 3.25 -3.30 1.49
C VAL A 69 4.07 -4.59 1.29
N ALA A 70 4.28 -5.36 2.35
CA ALA A 70 4.97 -6.64 2.25
C ALA A 70 4.20 -7.62 1.36
N VAL A 71 2.89 -7.80 1.60
CA VAL A 71 2.06 -8.75 0.85
C VAL A 71 1.98 -8.35 -0.62
N MET A 72 1.65 -7.10 -0.93
CA MET A 72 1.50 -6.66 -2.33
C MET A 72 2.82 -6.76 -3.10
N ASN A 73 3.93 -6.36 -2.48
CA ASN A 73 5.23 -6.39 -3.15
C ASN A 73 5.72 -7.83 -3.41
N ASN A 74 5.45 -8.77 -2.49
CA ASN A 74 5.76 -10.18 -2.73
C ASN A 74 4.91 -10.77 -3.87
N ILE A 75 3.61 -10.46 -3.89
CA ILE A 75 2.71 -10.88 -4.97
C ILE A 75 3.19 -10.34 -6.32
N GLU A 76 3.52 -9.04 -6.38
CA GLU A 76 4.01 -8.40 -7.61
C GLU A 76 5.34 -9.00 -8.09
N LEU A 77 6.27 -9.31 -7.18
CA LEU A 77 7.55 -9.95 -7.51
C LEU A 77 7.40 -11.37 -8.06
N VAL A 78 6.45 -12.15 -7.55
CA VAL A 78 6.28 -13.55 -7.97
C VAL A 78 5.43 -13.67 -9.23
N LEU A 79 4.35 -12.88 -9.34
CA LEU A 79 3.32 -13.07 -10.36
C LEU A 79 3.35 -12.03 -11.49
N ALA A 80 3.99 -10.88 -11.28
CA ALA A 80 3.97 -9.75 -12.21
C ALA A 80 5.31 -9.01 -12.27
N SER A 81 6.42 -9.76 -12.19
CA SER A 81 7.77 -9.18 -12.11
C SER A 81 8.13 -8.30 -13.31
N ASP A 82 7.51 -8.56 -14.47
CA ASP A 82 7.64 -7.81 -15.71
C ASP A 82 6.90 -6.46 -15.70
N LEU A 83 5.92 -6.29 -14.82
CA LEU A 83 5.13 -5.06 -14.67
C LEU A 83 5.66 -4.12 -13.57
N LEU A 84 6.68 -4.55 -12.85
CA LEU A 84 7.33 -3.77 -11.81
C LEU A 84 8.11 -2.60 -12.44
N LEU A 85 7.83 -1.38 -11.97
CA LEU A 85 8.52 -0.16 -12.42
C LEU A 85 10.04 -0.23 -12.40
N PHE A 86 10.59 -0.93 -11.41
CA PHE A 86 12.03 -1.06 -11.18
C PHE A 86 12.48 -2.53 -11.19
N GLY A 87 11.64 -3.45 -11.68
CA GLY A 87 11.94 -4.88 -11.63
C GLY A 87 12.24 -5.35 -10.19
N PRO A 88 13.32 -6.15 -9.98
CA PRO A 88 13.71 -6.65 -8.66
C PRO A 88 14.00 -5.55 -7.62
N TRP A 89 14.39 -4.36 -8.05
CA TRP A 89 14.69 -3.23 -7.16
C TRP A 89 13.45 -2.70 -6.43
N ASN A 90 12.24 -3.02 -6.90
CA ASN A 90 11.01 -2.68 -6.18
C ASN A 90 10.98 -3.31 -4.78
N ALA A 91 11.57 -4.50 -4.62
CA ALA A 91 11.72 -5.17 -3.33
C ALA A 91 12.55 -4.34 -2.33
N VAL A 92 13.63 -3.74 -2.81
CA VAL A 92 14.51 -2.90 -2.00
C VAL A 92 13.78 -1.63 -1.57
N LEU A 93 13.10 -0.96 -2.50
CA LEU A 93 12.30 0.23 -2.20
C LEU A 93 11.17 -0.06 -1.22
N ALA A 94 10.45 -1.18 -1.40
CA ALA A 94 9.40 -1.61 -0.50
C ALA A 94 9.95 -1.89 0.92
N THR A 95 11.11 -2.53 1.02
CA THR A 95 11.78 -2.80 2.31
C THR A 95 12.20 -1.51 3.01
N LEU A 96 12.76 -0.55 2.27
CA LEU A 96 13.10 0.77 2.81
C LEU A 96 11.86 1.52 3.29
N PHE A 97 10.75 1.44 2.55
CA PHE A 97 9.48 2.05 2.96
C PHE A 97 8.93 1.39 4.23
N ILE A 98 8.92 0.06 4.32
CA ILE A 98 8.54 -0.69 5.52
C ILE A 98 9.38 -0.26 6.73
N PHE A 99 10.70 -0.15 6.55
CA PHE A 99 11.60 0.31 7.61
C PHE A 99 11.27 1.74 8.05
N PHE A 100 10.98 2.64 7.10
CA PHE A 100 10.55 4.00 7.39
C PHE A 100 9.22 4.06 8.16
N VAL A 101 8.23 3.22 7.78
CA VAL A 101 6.96 3.07 8.51
C VAL A 101 7.20 2.55 9.92
N TYR A 102 8.05 1.54 10.08
CA TYR A 102 8.39 0.99 11.39
C TYR A 102 9.02 2.05 12.30
N LEU A 103 10.04 2.76 11.81
CA LEU A 103 10.67 3.83 12.56
C LEU A 103 9.65 4.92 12.93
N TYR A 104 8.84 5.38 11.98
CA TYR A 104 7.88 6.45 12.25
C TYR A 104 6.85 6.07 13.32
N TYR A 105 6.24 4.89 13.24
CA TYR A 105 5.16 4.50 14.15
C TYR A 105 5.64 3.96 15.49
N PHE A 106 6.75 3.21 15.50
CA PHE A 106 7.23 2.55 16.72
C PHE A 106 8.25 3.40 17.49
N ARG A 107 9.03 4.27 16.82
CA ARG A 107 9.89 5.24 17.51
C ARG A 107 9.11 6.45 18.03
N ASN A 108 8.27 7.07 17.20
CA ASN A 108 7.61 8.33 17.57
C ASN A 108 6.35 8.15 18.44
N TRP A 109 5.80 6.93 18.50
CA TRP A 109 4.62 6.63 19.32
C TRP A 109 4.91 5.53 20.36
N PRO A 110 5.66 5.85 21.44
CA PRO A 110 5.89 4.91 22.53
C PRO A 110 4.55 4.46 23.15
N ALA A 111 4.51 3.25 23.69
CA ALA A 111 3.28 2.60 24.20
C ALA A 111 2.55 3.42 25.30
N THR A 112 3.21 4.41 25.87
CA THR A 112 2.77 5.20 27.03
C THR A 112 1.97 6.46 26.71
N ARG A 113 1.69 6.77 25.44
CA ARG A 113 0.96 8.01 25.06
C ARG A 113 -0.58 7.91 25.10
N THR A 114 -1.13 6.85 25.69
CA THR A 114 -2.60 6.63 25.86
C THR A 114 -3.14 7.04 27.25
N ALA A 115 -2.43 7.91 27.96
CA ALA A 115 -2.96 8.55 29.17
C ALA A 115 -2.45 9.98 29.25
N ARG A 116 -3.17 10.91 28.60
CA ARG A 116 -3.29 12.34 28.95
C ARG A 116 -4.31 12.97 28.02
#